data_AF-A0AAW7PS03-F1
#
_entry.id   AF-A0AAW7PS03-F1
#
_cell.length_a   1.000
_cell.length_b   1.000
_cell.length_c   1.000
_cell.angle_alpha   90.00
_cell.angle_beta   90.00
_cell.angle_gamma   90.00
#
_symmetry.space_group_name_H-M   'P 1'
#
loop_
_entity.id
_entity.type
_entity.pdbx_description
1 polymer ?
#
loop_
_entity_poly.entity_id
_entity_poly.type
_entity_poly.pdbx_seq_one_letter_code
_entity_poly.pdbx_strand_id
1 'polypeptide(L)'
;MMPNVSIFGYLFVIILAILGFLFLAITRKRESEILLNRIVLEKEKMLFKTFAWSFLVVTFFVCVYLWTFSYGIFLYLAVLILASLLVIVFIGFKAYKKEKNNFENISSKEKNESLEKFRFAKIVGIIALVLLPLGVAYSLFTLPKYPLQSENAIKDKIGEFEFVLAEHISGKGFVTIQGMPMQTFHLRFCQDCDLKIKYAYLRINKPRNLSNAGIVFDSPYWDRTSTIQLNNLNDKSELWLTVVSSNGEVYQKSWSVKETFPKTLEWLEKYKMENMK
;
A
#
# COMPACT_ATOMS: atom_id res chain seq x y z
N MET A 1 -29.21 -1.45 -10.74
CA MET A 1 -29.85 -2.60 -10.04
C MET A 1 -29.10 -3.85 -10.43
N MET A 2 -28.57 -4.60 -9.46
CA MET A 2 -27.92 -5.89 -9.75
C MET A 2 -28.99 -6.91 -10.15
N PRO A 3 -28.89 -7.56 -11.31
CA PRO A 3 -29.81 -8.65 -11.63
C PRO A 3 -29.66 -9.76 -10.60
N ASN A 4 -30.77 -10.20 -10.00
CA ASN A 4 -30.80 -11.28 -9.02
C ASN A 4 -30.62 -12.61 -9.76
N VAL A 5 -29.38 -12.94 -10.09
CA VAL A 5 -29.02 -14.18 -10.79
C VAL A 5 -28.67 -15.25 -9.77
N SER A 6 -29.28 -16.42 -9.92
CA SER A 6 -29.02 -17.57 -9.05
C SER A 6 -27.55 -18.00 -9.09
N ILE A 7 -27.06 -18.54 -7.97
CA ILE A 7 -25.70 -19.10 -7.84
C ILE A 7 -25.38 -20.14 -8.92
N PHE A 8 -26.41 -20.83 -9.42
CA PHE A 8 -26.28 -21.81 -10.50
C PHE A 8 -25.87 -21.18 -11.84
N GLY A 9 -26.26 -19.93 -12.12
CA GLY A 9 -25.83 -19.22 -13.32
C GLY A 9 -24.32 -18.98 -13.33
N TYR A 10 -23.75 -18.60 -12.19
CA TYR A 10 -22.30 -18.40 -12.04
C TYR A 10 -21.54 -19.72 -12.20
N LEU A 11 -22.02 -20.80 -11.56
CA LEU A 11 -21.40 -22.12 -11.66
C LEU A 11 -21.39 -22.63 -13.11
N PHE A 12 -22.49 -22.45 -13.83
CA PHE A 12 -22.63 -22.86 -15.22
C PHE A 12 -21.64 -22.16 -16.16
N VAL A 13 -21.48 -20.84 -16.00
CA VAL A 13 -20.53 -20.03 -16.78
C VAL A 13 -19.08 -20.44 -16.50
N ILE A 14 -18.74 -20.74 -15.24
CA ILE A 14 -17.40 -21.20 -14.86
C ILE A 14 -17.09 -22.57 -15.49
N ILE A 15 -18.05 -23.51 -15.45
CA ILE A 15 -17.88 -24.84 -16.04
C ILE A 15 -17.68 -24.75 -17.56
N LEU A 16 -18.46 -23.93 -18.26
CA LEU A 16 -18.32 -23.69 -19.69
C LEU A 16 -16.95 -23.10 -20.06
N ALA A 17 -16.47 -22.13 -19.27
CA ALA A 17 -15.15 -21.53 -19.48
C ALA A 17 -14.02 -22.55 -19.27
N ILE A 18 -14.08 -23.37 -18.21
CA ILE A 18 -13.09 -24.42 -17.92
C ILE A 18 -13.06 -25.45 -19.05
N LEU A 19 -14.22 -25.89 -19.55
CA LEU A 19 -14.32 -26.78 -20.71
C LEU A 19 -13.67 -26.17 -21.96
N GLY A 20 -13.96 -24.90 -22.26
CA GLY A 20 -13.33 -24.16 -23.37
C GLY A 20 -11.81 -24.13 -23.28
N PHE A 21 -11.26 -23.83 -22.10
CA PHE A 21 -9.80 -23.81 -21.87
C PHE A 21 -9.17 -25.20 -21.88
N LEU A 22 -9.86 -26.24 -21.40
CA LEU A 22 -9.39 -27.62 -21.49
C LEU A 22 -9.29 -28.08 -22.95
N PHE A 23 -10.29 -27.79 -23.78
CA PHE A 23 -10.23 -28.09 -25.21
C PHE A 23 -9.11 -27.32 -25.91
N LEU A 24 -8.88 -26.06 -25.53
CA LEU A 24 -7.77 -25.27 -26.07
C LEU A 24 -6.41 -25.82 -25.62
N ALA A 25 -6.28 -26.27 -24.38
CA ALA A 25 -5.07 -26.91 -23.87
C ALA A 25 -4.74 -28.19 -24.65
N ILE A 26 -5.74 -29.01 -24.97
CA ILE A 26 -5.59 -30.24 -25.77
C ILE A 26 -5.04 -29.96 -27.18
N THR A 27 -5.22 -28.75 -27.73
CA THR A 27 -4.65 -28.43 -29.06
C THR A 27 -3.12 -28.30 -29.04
N ARG A 28 -2.50 -28.08 -27.88
CA ARG A 28 -1.05 -27.83 -27.75
C ARG A 28 -0.29 -29.16 -27.64
N LYS A 29 0.69 -29.38 -28.54
CA LYS A 29 1.41 -30.68 -28.72
C LYS A 29 1.91 -31.31 -27.40
N ARG A 30 2.47 -30.50 -26.49
CA ARG A 30 3.03 -30.97 -25.21
C ARG A 30 1.95 -31.34 -24.18
N GLU A 31 0.82 -30.65 -24.21
CA GLU A 31 -0.28 -30.82 -23.25
C GLU A 31 -1.22 -31.96 -23.64
N SER A 32 -1.38 -32.23 -24.95
CA SER A 32 -2.18 -33.37 -25.42
C SER A 32 -1.60 -34.72 -24.95
N GLU A 33 -0.28 -34.85 -24.92
CA GLU A 33 0.37 -36.09 -24.45
C GLU A 33 0.24 -36.28 -22.94
N ILE A 34 0.19 -35.20 -22.17
CA ILE A 34 0.02 -35.23 -20.71
C ILE A 34 -1.45 -35.51 -20.34
N LEU A 35 -2.39 -34.96 -21.11
CA LEU A 35 -3.82 -35.08 -20.82
C LEU A 35 -4.46 -36.36 -21.39
N LEU A 36 -4.19 -36.70 -22.65
CA LEU A 36 -4.82 -37.81 -23.38
C LEU A 36 -3.93 -39.05 -23.53
N ASN A 37 -2.66 -38.99 -23.13
CA ASN A 37 -1.69 -40.10 -23.24
C ASN A 37 -1.56 -40.67 -24.67
N ARG A 38 -1.93 -39.88 -25.69
CA ARG A 38 -1.89 -40.21 -27.12
C ARG A 38 -1.54 -38.97 -27.94
N ILE A 39 -0.84 -39.17 -29.05
CA ILE A 39 -0.54 -38.13 -30.05
C ILE A 39 -1.80 -37.89 -30.89
N VAL A 40 -2.39 -36.70 -30.74
CA VAL A 40 -3.62 -36.29 -31.43
C VAL A 40 -3.30 -35.90 -32.89
N LEU A 41 -4.09 -36.42 -33.83
CA LEU A 41 -3.94 -36.19 -35.28
C LEU A 41 -4.28 -34.73 -35.64
N GLU A 42 -3.66 -34.16 -36.68
CA GLU A 42 -3.83 -32.75 -37.05
C GLU A 42 -5.30 -32.34 -37.33
N LYS A 43 -6.09 -33.26 -37.90
CA LYS A 43 -7.53 -33.06 -38.15
C LYS A 43 -8.35 -32.96 -36.85
N GLU A 44 -8.00 -33.75 -35.84
CA GLU A 44 -8.69 -33.74 -34.54
C GLU A 44 -8.38 -32.46 -33.75
N LYS A 45 -7.15 -31.94 -33.85
CA LYS A 45 -6.79 -30.64 -33.25
C LYS A 45 -7.60 -29.47 -33.81
N MET A 46 -7.92 -29.52 -35.11
CA MET A 46 -8.75 -28.49 -35.75
C MET A 46 -10.20 -28.54 -35.24
N LEU A 47 -10.75 -29.74 -35.01
CA LEU A 47 -12.06 -29.90 -34.40
C LEU A 47 -12.08 -29.38 -32.96
N PHE A 48 -11.09 -29.76 -32.13
CA PHE A 48 -11.01 -29.28 -30.74
C PHE A 48 -10.83 -27.77 -30.64
N LYS A 49 -10.09 -27.15 -31.56
CA LYS A 49 -9.96 -25.69 -31.63
C LYS A 49 -11.29 -25.02 -31.94
N THR A 50 -12.06 -25.58 -32.87
CA THR A 50 -13.38 -25.05 -33.26
C THR A 50 -14.37 -25.17 -32.10
N PHE A 51 -14.36 -26.31 -31.40
CA PHE A 51 -15.17 -26.48 -30.19
C PHE A 51 -14.76 -25.51 -29.07
N ALA A 52 -13.46 -25.36 -28.80
CA ALA A 52 -12.96 -24.45 -27.75
C ALA A 52 -13.41 -23.00 -27.98
N TRP A 53 -13.27 -22.50 -29.21
CA TRP A 53 -13.72 -21.16 -29.57
C TRP A 53 -15.25 -21.02 -29.48
N SER A 54 -15.99 -22.04 -29.92
CA SER A 54 -17.45 -22.05 -29.80
C SER A 54 -17.89 -21.96 -28.33
N PHE A 55 -17.25 -22.69 -27.42
CA PHE A 55 -17.57 -22.65 -25.98
C PHE A 55 -17.24 -21.29 -25.35
N LEU A 56 -16.13 -20.65 -25.72
CA LEU A 56 -15.79 -19.31 -25.21
C LEU A 56 -16.75 -18.23 -25.71
N VAL A 57 -17.14 -18.29 -26.98
CA VAL A 57 -18.13 -17.37 -27.56
C VAL A 57 -19.50 -17.57 -26.90
N VAL A 58 -19.95 -18.81 -26.71
CA VAL A 58 -21.21 -19.10 -25.99
C VAL A 58 -21.14 -18.59 -24.55
N THR A 59 -20.02 -18.76 -23.86
CA THR A 59 -19.81 -18.24 -22.50
C THR A 59 -19.95 -16.72 -22.45
N PHE A 60 -19.38 -16.01 -23.43
CA PHE A 60 -19.50 -14.55 -23.54
C PHE A 60 -20.96 -14.11 -23.72
N PHE A 61 -21.70 -14.74 -24.63
CA PHE A 61 -23.12 -14.40 -24.86
C PHE A 61 -23.99 -14.68 -23.63
N VAL A 62 -23.73 -15.78 -22.92
CA VAL A 62 -24.41 -16.11 -21.65
C VAL A 62 -24.11 -15.04 -20.58
N CYS A 63 -22.85 -14.59 -20.46
CA CYS A 63 -22.49 -13.51 -19.52
C CYS A 63 -23.22 -12.19 -19.82
N VAL A 64 -23.28 -11.80 -21.08
CA VAL A 64 -23.96 -10.56 -21.50
C VAL A 64 -25.48 -10.66 -21.31
N TYR A 65 -26.06 -11.83 -21.56
CA TYR A 65 -27.50 -12.07 -21.42
C TYR A 65 -27.97 -12.07 -19.95
N LEU A 66 -27.21 -12.70 -19.05
CA LEU A 66 -27.60 -12.83 -17.64
C LEU A 66 -27.27 -11.58 -16.80
N TRP A 67 -26.19 -10.86 -17.10
CA TRP A 67 -25.69 -9.76 -16.25
C TRP A 67 -25.70 -8.37 -16.88
N THR A 68 -26.35 -8.19 -18.04
CA THR A 68 -26.36 -6.95 -18.84
C THR A 68 -24.97 -6.57 -19.38
N PHE A 69 -24.93 -5.72 -20.41
CA PHE A 69 -23.70 -5.45 -21.16
C PHE A 69 -22.55 -4.88 -20.30
N SER A 70 -22.85 -3.97 -19.37
CA SER A 70 -21.82 -3.30 -18.56
C SER A 70 -21.12 -4.23 -17.57
N TYR A 71 -21.85 -5.11 -16.88
CA TYR A 71 -21.27 -6.00 -15.88
C TYR A 71 -20.84 -7.35 -16.46
N GLY A 72 -21.50 -7.81 -17.53
CA GLY A 72 -21.20 -9.08 -18.19
C GLY A 72 -19.78 -9.16 -18.74
N ILE A 73 -19.21 -8.05 -19.23
CA ILE A 73 -17.84 -8.01 -19.77
C ILE A 73 -16.79 -8.21 -18.67
N PHE A 74 -16.93 -7.50 -17.54
CA PHE A 74 -16.00 -7.64 -16.42
C PHE A 74 -16.09 -9.03 -15.78
N LEU A 75 -17.31 -9.55 -15.63
CA LEU A 75 -17.52 -10.91 -15.11
C LEU A 75 -16.91 -11.95 -16.06
N TYR A 76 -17.09 -11.79 -17.36
CA TYR A 76 -16.48 -12.66 -18.36
C TYR A 76 -14.95 -12.67 -18.26
N LEU A 77 -14.30 -11.50 -18.19
CA LEU A 77 -12.84 -11.42 -18.01
C LEU A 77 -12.38 -12.08 -16.70
N ALA A 78 -13.10 -11.86 -15.60
CA ALA A 78 -12.78 -12.46 -14.31
C ALA A 78 -12.88 -14.00 -14.37
N VAL A 79 -13.93 -14.54 -15.00
CA VAL A 79 -14.10 -15.99 -15.17
C VAL A 79 -13.03 -16.57 -16.09
N LEU A 80 -12.63 -15.87 -17.16
CA LEU A 80 -11.54 -16.33 -18.03
C LEU A 80 -10.21 -16.45 -17.27
N ILE A 81 -9.87 -15.45 -16.46
CA ILE A 81 -8.65 -15.46 -15.65
C ILE A 81 -8.71 -16.64 -14.67
N LEU A 82 -9.81 -16.79 -13.93
CA LEU A 82 -9.98 -17.88 -12.98
C LEU A 82 -9.90 -19.27 -13.64
N ALA A 83 -10.61 -19.47 -14.76
CA ALA A 83 -10.61 -20.74 -15.48
C ALA A 83 -9.23 -21.07 -16.06
N SER A 84 -8.52 -20.08 -16.61
CA SER A 84 -7.16 -20.27 -17.13
C SER A 84 -6.17 -20.71 -16.04
N LEU A 85 -6.21 -20.07 -14.86
CA LEU A 85 -5.36 -20.41 -13.73
C LEU A 85 -5.64 -21.83 -13.23
N LEU A 86 -6.91 -22.20 -13.09
CA LEU A 86 -7.31 -23.54 -12.68
C LEU A 86 -6.79 -24.62 -13.64
N VAL A 87 -6.90 -24.37 -14.95
CA VAL A 87 -6.40 -25.31 -15.97
C VAL A 87 -4.87 -25.41 -15.93
N ILE A 88 -4.14 -24.30 -15.78
CA ILE A 88 -2.67 -24.29 -15.68
C ILE A 88 -2.22 -25.07 -14.44
N VAL A 89 -2.84 -24.82 -13.29
CA VAL A 89 -2.53 -25.52 -12.03
C VAL A 89 -2.85 -27.00 -12.15
N PHE A 90 -3.99 -27.37 -12.74
CA PHE A 90 -4.39 -28.76 -12.93
C PHE A 90 -3.42 -29.53 -13.85
N ILE A 91 -3.03 -28.93 -14.96
CA ILE A 91 -2.02 -29.48 -15.88
C ILE A 91 -0.67 -29.61 -15.18
N GLY A 92 -0.22 -28.56 -14.49
CA GLY A 92 1.03 -28.55 -13.75
C GLY A 92 1.08 -29.61 -12.65
N PHE A 93 -0.02 -29.80 -11.92
CA PHE A 93 -0.14 -30.83 -10.89
C PHE A 93 -0.11 -32.25 -11.50
N LYS A 94 -0.77 -32.46 -12.64
CA LYS A 94 -0.78 -33.76 -13.33
C LYS A 94 0.60 -34.07 -13.96
N ALA A 95 1.27 -33.06 -14.52
CA ALA A 95 2.64 -33.17 -15.01
C ALA A 95 3.61 -33.50 -13.87
N TYR A 96 3.53 -32.78 -12.75
CA TYR A 96 4.33 -33.03 -11.55
C TYR A 96 4.11 -34.45 -11.00
N LYS A 97 2.86 -34.95 -10.98
CA LYS A 97 2.55 -36.31 -10.52
C LYS A 97 3.14 -37.38 -11.46
N LYS A 98 3.09 -37.16 -12.78
CA LYS A 98 3.69 -38.08 -13.77
C LYS A 98 5.22 -38.10 -13.66
N GLU A 99 5.83 -36.94 -13.43
CA GLU A 99 7.28 -36.79 -13.27
C GLU A 99 7.77 -37.38 -11.93
N LYS A 100 7.04 -37.16 -10.82
CA LYS A 100 7.34 -37.75 -9.52
C LYS A 100 7.36 -39.29 -9.56
N ASN A 101 6.37 -39.91 -10.22
CA ASN A 101 6.31 -41.37 -10.34
C ASN A 101 7.46 -41.94 -11.20
N ASN A 102 7.91 -41.20 -12.23
CA ASN A 102 9.09 -41.57 -13.00
C ASN A 102 10.39 -41.35 -12.21
N PHE A 103 10.45 -40.29 -11.40
CA PHE A 103 11.62 -39.96 -10.57
C PHE A 103 11.77 -40.93 -9.38
N GLU A 104 10.69 -41.43 -8.79
CA GLU A 104 10.72 -42.49 -7.77
C GLU A 104 11.29 -43.81 -8.31
N ASN A 105 11.05 -44.12 -9.60
CA ASN A 105 11.64 -45.30 -10.26
C ASN A 105 13.14 -45.14 -10.59
N ILE A 106 13.63 -43.91 -10.74
CA ILE A 106 15.04 -43.60 -11.06
C ILE A 106 15.86 -43.38 -9.77
N SER A 107 15.24 -42.80 -8.73
CA SER A 107 15.88 -42.40 -7.47
C SER A 107 16.29 -43.58 -6.55
N SER A 108 15.83 -44.80 -6.82
CA SER A 108 16.31 -46.00 -6.13
C SER A 108 17.79 -46.34 -6.44
N LYS A 109 18.41 -45.69 -7.44
CA LYS A 109 19.79 -45.98 -7.88
C LYS A 109 20.84 -44.92 -7.50
N GLU A 110 20.43 -43.72 -7.06
CA GLU A 110 21.35 -42.55 -6.94
C GLU A 110 21.11 -41.74 -5.63
N LYS A 111 20.78 -42.44 -4.54
CA LYS A 111 20.15 -41.83 -3.34
C LYS A 111 21.10 -41.17 -2.33
N ASN A 112 22.43 -41.29 -2.45
CA ASN A 112 23.30 -40.92 -1.31
C ASN A 112 23.97 -39.55 -1.37
N GLU A 113 23.97 -38.81 -2.48
CA GLU A 113 24.59 -37.46 -2.55
C GLU A 113 23.59 -36.30 -2.71
N SER A 114 22.44 -36.51 -3.36
CA SER A 114 21.47 -35.44 -3.67
C SER A 114 20.53 -35.08 -2.52
N LEU A 115 20.43 -35.92 -1.49
CA LEU A 115 19.49 -35.76 -0.38
C LEU A 115 19.91 -34.66 0.61
N GLU A 116 21.21 -34.42 0.80
CA GLU A 116 21.69 -33.36 1.70
C GLU A 116 21.43 -31.95 1.15
N LYS A 117 21.69 -31.74 -0.16
CA LYS A 117 21.56 -30.43 -0.81
C LYS A 117 20.10 -29.94 -0.84
N PHE A 118 19.15 -30.86 -1.05
CA PHE A 118 17.72 -30.54 -1.06
C PHE A 118 17.16 -30.29 0.35
N ARG A 119 17.68 -31.00 1.37
CA ARG A 119 17.29 -30.79 2.77
C ARG A 119 17.80 -29.45 3.29
N PHE A 120 19.03 -29.07 2.94
CA PHE A 120 19.61 -27.77 3.29
C PHE A 120 18.82 -26.60 2.68
N ALA A 121 18.52 -26.64 1.38
CA ALA A 121 17.75 -25.59 0.72
C ALA A 121 16.34 -25.41 1.32
N LYS A 122 15.69 -26.52 1.72
CA LYS A 122 14.37 -26.48 2.38
C LYS A 122 14.45 -25.87 3.78
N ILE A 123 15.50 -26.19 4.55
CA ILE A 123 15.73 -25.62 5.88
C ILE A 123 16.00 -24.11 5.78
N VAL A 124 16.85 -23.69 4.84
CA VAL A 124 17.13 -22.26 4.58
C VAL A 124 15.85 -21.53 4.15
N GLY A 125 15.03 -22.14 3.29
CA GLY A 125 13.75 -21.58 2.87
C GLY A 125 12.76 -21.39 4.03
N ILE A 126 12.66 -22.36 4.95
CA ILE A 126 11.80 -22.25 6.14
C ILE A 126 12.33 -21.18 7.11
N ILE A 127 13.65 -21.14 7.34
CA ILE A 127 14.27 -20.13 8.19
C ILE A 127 14.03 -18.72 7.61
N ALA A 128 14.21 -18.53 6.30
CA ALA A 128 13.93 -17.26 5.64
C ALA A 128 12.45 -16.88 5.71
N LEU A 129 11.52 -17.84 5.52
CA LEU A 129 10.07 -17.62 5.63
C LEU A 129 9.66 -17.15 7.03
N VAL A 130 10.38 -17.54 8.08
CA VAL A 130 10.09 -17.15 9.47
C VAL A 130 10.84 -15.87 9.86
N LEU A 131 12.12 -15.75 9.50
CA LEU A 131 12.93 -14.58 9.87
C LEU A 131 12.51 -13.30 9.15
N LEU A 132 12.04 -13.37 7.90
CA LEU A 132 11.54 -12.20 7.18
C LEU A 132 10.35 -11.52 7.88
N PRO A 133 9.23 -12.22 8.16
CA PRO A 133 8.10 -11.59 8.84
C PRO A 133 8.45 -11.17 10.27
N LEU A 134 9.32 -11.91 10.98
CA LEU A 134 9.81 -11.45 12.29
C LEU A 134 10.64 -10.17 12.18
N GLY A 135 11.53 -10.06 11.19
CA GLY A 135 12.33 -8.87 10.95
C GLY A 135 11.46 -7.67 10.60
N VAL A 136 10.43 -7.87 9.77
CA VAL A 136 9.43 -6.83 9.46
C VAL A 136 8.64 -6.45 10.71
N ALA A 137 8.15 -7.42 11.49
CA ALA A 137 7.42 -7.14 12.72
C ALA A 137 8.27 -6.37 13.75
N TYR A 138 9.55 -6.74 13.91
CA TYR A 138 10.49 -6.02 14.77
C TYR A 138 10.77 -4.60 14.24
N SER A 139 10.93 -4.44 12.93
CA SER A 139 11.08 -3.12 12.31
C SER A 139 9.84 -2.26 12.55
N LEU A 140 8.63 -2.81 12.42
CA LEU A 140 7.39 -2.08 12.67
C LEU A 140 7.23 -1.71 14.15
N PHE A 141 7.68 -2.58 15.06
CA PHE A 141 7.66 -2.31 16.50
C PHE A 141 8.65 -1.21 16.92
N THR A 142 9.75 -1.04 16.20
CA THR A 142 10.76 0.00 16.47
C THR A 142 10.50 1.32 15.75
N LEU A 143 9.47 1.41 14.90
CA LEU A 143 9.12 2.66 14.24
C LEU A 143 8.72 3.74 15.27
N PRO A 144 9.22 4.98 15.11
CA PRO A 144 8.79 6.08 15.96
C PRO A 144 7.29 6.33 15.77
N LYS A 145 6.58 6.59 16.87
CA LYS A 145 5.17 6.98 16.83
C LYS A 145 5.00 8.26 16.00
N TYR A 146 3.92 8.32 15.24
CA TYR A 146 3.58 9.48 14.42
C TYR A 146 3.49 10.75 15.28
N PRO A 147 4.05 11.91 14.86
CA PRO A 147 4.20 13.09 15.72
C PRO A 147 2.90 13.57 16.38
N LEU A 148 1.78 13.56 15.66
CA LEU A 148 0.46 13.96 16.18
C LEU A 148 -0.12 13.00 17.24
N GLN A 149 0.44 11.79 17.37
CA GLN A 149 0.09 10.82 18.41
C GLN A 149 1.13 10.78 19.54
N SER A 150 2.12 11.67 19.52
CA SER A 150 3.11 11.76 20.59
C SER A 150 2.49 12.31 21.87
N GLU A 151 3.07 11.95 23.02
CA GLU A 151 2.64 12.48 24.33
C GLU A 151 2.89 13.99 24.45
N ASN A 152 3.82 14.51 23.66
CA ASN A 152 4.17 15.94 23.62
C ASN A 152 3.30 16.72 22.60
N ALA A 153 2.30 16.07 21.99
CA ALA A 153 1.39 16.75 21.09
C ALA A 153 0.43 17.65 21.88
N ILE A 154 0.39 18.92 21.51
CA ILE A 154 -0.51 19.91 22.10
C ILE A 154 -1.90 19.64 21.54
N LYS A 155 -2.84 19.28 22.41
CA LYS A 155 -4.27 19.14 22.07
C LYS A 155 -5.00 20.31 22.68
N ASP A 156 -5.54 21.17 21.82
CA ASP A 156 -6.11 22.44 22.27
C ASP A 156 -7.16 22.95 21.28
N LYS A 157 -7.77 24.09 21.61
CA LYS A 157 -8.79 24.77 20.83
C LYS A 157 -8.37 26.21 20.50
N ILE A 158 -8.70 26.64 19.27
CA ILE A 158 -8.49 28.00 18.78
C ILE A 158 -9.79 28.50 18.13
N GLY A 159 -10.45 29.46 18.78
CA GLY A 159 -11.83 29.81 18.43
C GLY A 159 -12.76 28.61 18.62
N GLU A 160 -13.45 28.22 17.56
CA GLU A 160 -14.29 27.00 17.53
C GLU A 160 -13.55 25.73 17.11
N PHE A 161 -12.30 25.84 16.63
CA PHE A 161 -11.58 24.74 16.01
C PHE A 161 -10.71 23.99 17.01
N GLU A 162 -10.98 22.69 17.18
CA GLU A 162 -10.10 21.78 17.92
C GLU A 162 -8.95 21.32 17.03
N PHE A 163 -7.75 21.27 17.59
CA PHE A 163 -6.55 20.87 16.86
C PHE A 163 -5.54 20.12 17.71
N VAL A 164 -4.64 19.43 17.00
CA VAL A 164 -3.46 18.78 17.54
C VAL A 164 -2.23 19.35 16.83
N LEU A 165 -1.29 19.91 17.58
CA LEU A 165 -0.03 20.46 17.08
C LEU A 165 1.15 19.69 17.68
N ALA A 166 2.11 19.28 16.85
CA ALA A 166 3.30 18.55 17.31
C ALA A 166 4.55 18.94 16.53
N GLU A 167 5.71 18.91 17.19
CA GLU A 167 7.02 19.03 16.55
C GLU A 167 7.40 17.72 15.83
N HIS A 168 8.07 17.83 14.69
CA HIS A 168 8.59 16.69 13.95
C HIS A 168 9.80 16.09 14.68
N ILE A 169 9.87 14.75 14.72
CA ILE A 169 11.03 13.99 15.24
C ILE A 169 11.47 14.46 16.64
N SER A 170 10.56 14.42 17.62
CA SER A 170 10.89 14.69 19.04
C SER A 170 11.73 15.95 19.27
N GLY A 171 11.55 16.99 18.45
CA GLY A 171 12.25 18.28 18.58
C GLY A 171 13.64 18.35 17.97
N LYS A 172 14.12 17.33 17.25
CA LYS A 172 15.36 17.43 16.47
C LYS A 172 15.08 18.12 15.15
N GLY A 173 15.44 19.39 15.04
CA GLY A 173 15.44 20.10 13.77
C GLY A 173 16.46 19.51 12.78
N PHE A 174 16.50 20.10 11.59
CA PHE A 174 17.48 19.75 10.57
C PHE A 174 18.11 21.01 9.99
N VAL A 175 19.27 20.85 9.36
CA VAL A 175 20.00 21.95 8.74
C VAL A 175 19.92 21.76 7.24
N THR A 176 19.56 22.84 6.53
CA THR A 176 19.58 22.82 5.06
C THR A 176 21.02 22.80 4.53
N ILE A 177 21.17 22.51 3.25
CA ILE A 177 22.49 22.57 2.55
C ILE A 177 23.13 23.96 2.69
N GLN A 178 22.31 25.02 2.84
CA GLN A 178 22.76 26.40 3.03
C GLN A 178 23.09 26.75 4.48
N GLY A 179 23.12 25.78 5.40
CA GLY A 179 23.44 26.01 6.82
C GLY A 179 22.31 26.66 7.62
N MET A 180 21.07 26.69 7.09
CA MET A 180 19.94 27.25 7.84
C MET A 180 19.28 26.17 8.71
N PRO A 181 19.25 26.32 10.05
CA PRO A 181 18.51 25.44 10.93
C PRO A 181 16.99 25.64 10.77
N MET A 182 16.29 24.54 10.55
CA MET A 182 14.85 24.48 10.33
C MET A 182 14.21 23.43 11.23
N GLN A 183 12.92 23.61 11.52
CA GLN A 183 12.11 22.61 12.20
C GLN A 183 10.75 22.49 11.54
N THR A 184 10.25 21.26 11.45
CA THR A 184 8.93 20.95 10.90
C THR A 184 7.93 20.75 12.03
N PHE A 185 6.73 21.30 11.84
CA PHE A 185 5.59 21.13 12.72
C PHE A 185 4.45 20.46 11.97
N HIS A 186 3.71 19.63 12.68
CA HIS A 186 2.53 18.90 12.19
C HIS A 186 1.31 19.48 12.88
N LEU A 187 0.27 19.76 12.10
CA LEU A 187 -1.01 20.30 12.58
C LEU A 187 -2.15 19.50 11.97
N ARG A 188 -3.08 19.06 12.82
CA ARG A 188 -4.34 18.44 12.40
C ARG A 188 -5.50 19.11 13.11
N PHE A 189 -6.50 19.52 12.37
CA PHE A 189 -7.78 19.99 12.92
C PHE A 189 -8.78 18.85 13.04
N CYS A 190 -9.86 19.09 13.79
CA CYS A 190 -11.01 18.19 13.77
C CYS A 190 -11.57 18.02 12.35
N GLN A 191 -12.13 16.86 12.03
CA GLN A 191 -12.55 16.52 10.66
C GLN A 191 -13.56 17.52 10.08
N ASP A 192 -14.51 17.98 10.89
CA ASP A 192 -15.51 18.97 10.47
C ASP A 192 -14.94 20.41 10.47
N CYS A 193 -13.93 20.67 11.30
CA CYS A 193 -13.27 21.97 11.42
C CYS A 193 -12.45 22.29 10.17
N ASP A 194 -11.76 21.29 9.62
CA ASP A 194 -10.79 21.48 8.53
C ASP A 194 -11.44 22.08 7.27
N LEU A 195 -12.70 21.71 7.01
CA LEU A 195 -13.52 22.24 5.91
C LEU A 195 -13.85 23.73 6.05
N LYS A 196 -13.85 24.25 7.29
CA LYS A 196 -14.15 25.65 7.58
C LYS A 196 -12.90 26.52 7.64
N ILE A 197 -11.70 25.95 7.53
CA ILE A 197 -10.44 26.68 7.66
C ILE A 197 -9.87 26.98 6.28
N LYS A 198 -9.65 28.27 6.00
CA LYS A 198 -9.05 28.72 4.74
C LYS A 198 -7.52 28.58 4.79
N TYR A 199 -6.91 29.09 5.86
CA TYR A 199 -5.46 29.03 6.06
C TYR A 199 -5.11 28.88 7.53
N ALA A 200 -4.03 28.17 7.82
CA ALA A 200 -3.39 28.14 9.14
C ALA A 200 -1.91 28.49 8.95
N TYR A 201 -1.39 29.43 9.73
CA TYR A 201 -0.01 29.92 9.63
C TYR A 201 0.73 29.67 10.93
N LEU A 202 2.03 29.35 10.81
CA LEU A 202 2.94 29.22 11.93
C LEU A 202 4.06 30.25 11.85
N ARG A 203 4.37 30.88 12.98
CA ARG A 203 5.46 31.85 13.08
C ARG A 203 6.14 31.83 14.45
N ILE A 204 7.44 32.12 14.46
CA ILE A 204 8.17 32.50 15.68
C ILE A 204 7.89 33.98 15.98
N ASN A 205 7.43 34.24 17.19
CA ASN A 205 7.00 35.53 17.73
C ASN A 205 5.75 36.10 17.05
N LYS A 206 5.12 37.04 17.75
CA LYS A 206 3.85 37.64 17.36
C LYS A 206 3.92 38.26 15.97
N PRO A 207 3.01 37.89 15.04
CA PRO A 207 2.93 38.53 13.74
C PRO A 207 2.41 39.97 13.89
N ARG A 208 2.99 40.92 13.14
CA ARG A 208 2.57 42.34 13.16
C ARG A 208 1.25 42.57 12.42
N ASN A 209 0.98 41.76 11.39
CA ASN A 209 -0.20 41.82 10.54
C ASN A 209 -0.43 40.47 9.85
N LEU A 210 -1.56 40.30 9.17
CA LEU A 210 -1.92 39.03 8.52
C LEU A 210 -0.99 38.68 7.34
N SER A 211 -0.50 39.67 6.59
CA SER A 211 0.51 39.45 5.54
C SER A 211 1.82 38.89 6.07
N ASN A 212 2.08 39.02 7.37
CA ASN A 212 3.26 38.51 8.06
C ASN A 212 2.89 37.43 9.08
N ALA A 213 1.76 36.73 8.88
CA ALA A 213 1.24 35.71 9.79
C ALA A 213 2.15 34.49 9.93
N GLY A 214 3.07 34.25 8.99
CA GLY A 214 4.04 33.16 9.04
C GLY A 214 4.02 32.29 7.79
N ILE A 215 4.51 31.07 7.95
CA ILE A 215 4.51 30.04 6.90
C ILE A 215 3.22 29.24 7.02
N VAL A 216 2.52 29.09 5.90
CA VAL A 216 1.25 28.35 5.85
C VAL A 216 1.49 26.86 6.12
N PHE A 217 0.59 26.25 6.89
CA PHE A 217 0.48 24.81 6.98
C PHE A 217 -0.17 24.30 5.69
N ASP A 218 0.59 23.49 4.95
CA ASP A 218 0.16 22.94 3.67
C ASP A 218 0.18 21.42 3.69
N SER A 219 -0.79 20.81 3.01
CA SER A 219 -0.91 19.39 2.71
C SER A 219 -2.20 19.14 1.91
N PRO A 220 -2.19 18.18 0.97
CA PRO A 220 -3.42 17.74 0.30
C PRO A 220 -4.41 16.99 1.23
N TYR A 221 -4.00 16.65 2.46
CA TYR A 221 -4.81 15.92 3.44
C TYR A 221 -4.95 16.71 4.76
N TRP A 222 -5.76 16.21 5.70
CA TRP A 222 -6.01 16.81 7.03
C TRP A 222 -4.75 16.90 7.92
N ASP A 223 -3.66 16.22 7.55
CA ASP A 223 -2.36 16.32 8.19
C ASP A 223 -1.51 17.36 7.50
N ARG A 224 -1.48 18.57 8.05
CA ARG A 224 -0.77 19.70 7.46
C ARG A 224 0.60 19.86 8.10
N THR A 225 1.56 20.32 7.31
CA THR A 225 2.93 20.52 7.79
C THR A 225 3.42 21.91 7.45
N SER A 226 4.27 22.46 8.34
CA SER A 226 4.93 23.75 8.14
C SER A 226 6.37 23.66 8.64
N THR A 227 7.31 24.05 7.80
CA THR A 227 8.74 24.08 8.12
C THR A 227 9.17 25.52 8.32
N ILE A 228 9.63 25.86 9.53
CA ILE A 228 10.05 27.20 9.91
C ILE A 228 11.56 27.27 10.16
N GLN A 229 12.16 28.42 9.84
CA GLN A 229 13.56 28.71 10.14
C GLN A 229 13.71 29.10 11.62
N LEU A 230 14.73 28.58 12.30
CA LEU A 230 14.93 28.77 13.74
C LEU A 230 15.99 29.84 14.10
N ASN A 231 16.56 30.56 13.13
CA ASN A 231 17.70 31.46 13.37
C ASN A 231 17.47 32.45 14.52
N ASN A 232 16.25 32.97 14.62
CA ASN A 232 15.84 33.99 15.60
C ASN A 232 15.20 33.41 16.87
N LEU A 233 15.23 32.10 17.06
CA LEU A 233 14.68 31.44 18.23
C LEU A 233 15.58 31.64 19.46
N ASN A 234 14.97 32.02 20.57
CA ASN A 234 15.58 32.16 21.89
C ASN A 234 14.62 31.65 23.00
N ASP A 235 15.09 31.67 24.24
CA ASP A 235 14.36 31.21 25.42
C ASP A 235 13.09 32.00 25.74
N LYS A 236 12.99 33.25 25.24
CA LYS A 236 11.81 34.13 25.37
C LYS A 236 10.90 34.10 24.15
N SER A 237 11.22 33.29 23.15
CA SER A 237 10.44 33.23 21.91
C SER A 237 9.15 32.47 22.13
N GLU A 238 8.10 32.94 21.46
CA GLU A 238 6.81 32.28 21.44
C GLU A 238 6.54 31.71 20.06
N LEU A 239 5.88 30.55 20.00
CA LEU A 239 5.36 29.99 18.76
C LEU A 239 3.91 30.47 18.58
N TRP A 240 3.62 31.15 17.48
CA TRP A 240 2.31 31.70 17.17
C TRP A 240 1.63 30.90 16.05
N LEU A 241 0.42 30.42 16.33
CA LEU A 241 -0.51 29.83 15.36
C LEU A 241 -1.58 30.87 15.02
N THR A 242 -1.76 31.17 13.74
CA THR A 242 -2.84 32.03 13.23
C THR A 242 -3.74 31.22 12.31
N VAL A 243 -5.02 31.12 12.65
CA VAL A 243 -6.02 30.40 11.86
C VAL A 243 -7.00 31.40 11.25
N VAL A 244 -7.20 31.31 9.94
CA VAL A 244 -8.14 32.12 9.18
C VAL A 244 -9.30 31.22 8.76
N SER A 245 -10.49 31.52 9.29
CA SER A 245 -11.73 30.86 8.91
C SER A 245 -12.09 31.19 7.45
N SER A 246 -12.87 30.32 6.81
CA SER A 246 -13.46 30.57 5.49
C SER A 246 -14.34 31.82 5.47
N ASN A 247 -14.88 32.20 6.63
CA ASN A 247 -15.66 33.42 6.82
C ASN A 247 -14.79 34.68 6.97
N GLY A 248 -13.46 34.54 6.98
CA GLY A 248 -12.51 35.65 7.10
C GLY A 248 -12.12 36.03 8.54
N GLU A 249 -12.75 35.41 9.55
CA GLU A 249 -12.37 35.60 10.96
C GLU A 249 -10.95 35.07 11.24
N VAL A 250 -10.21 35.78 12.07
CA VAL A 250 -8.82 35.46 12.40
C VAL A 250 -8.71 35.11 13.88
N TYR A 251 -8.21 33.92 14.16
CA TYR A 251 -7.95 33.44 15.51
C TYR A 251 -6.44 33.24 15.71
N GLN A 252 -5.93 33.65 16.86
CA GLN A 252 -4.50 33.54 17.18
C GLN A 252 -4.28 32.90 18.53
N LYS A 253 -3.23 32.07 18.63
CA LYS A 253 -2.81 31.43 19.87
C LYS A 253 -1.29 31.32 19.90
N SER A 254 -0.70 31.43 21.08
CA SER A 254 0.74 31.35 21.27
C SER A 254 1.14 30.41 22.40
N TRP A 255 2.37 29.90 22.32
CA TRP A 255 3.00 29.06 23.34
C TRP A 255 4.44 29.46 23.56
N SER A 256 4.90 29.43 24.82
CA SER A 256 6.31 29.59 25.16
C SER A 256 7.10 28.42 24.58
N VAL A 257 8.11 28.72 23.75
CA VAL A 257 8.95 27.68 23.12
C VAL A 257 9.75 26.93 24.17
N LYS A 258 10.24 27.63 25.20
CA LYS A 258 11.04 27.03 26.28
C LYS A 258 10.27 25.97 27.06
N GLU A 259 8.99 26.24 27.33
CA GLU A 259 8.14 25.35 28.12
C GLU A 259 7.57 24.22 27.26
N THR A 260 7.19 24.53 26.01
CA THR A 260 6.41 23.62 25.17
C THR A 260 7.28 22.79 24.24
N PHE A 261 8.40 23.34 23.78
CA PHE A 261 9.31 22.72 22.81
C PHE A 261 10.78 22.78 23.27
N PRO A 262 11.11 22.29 24.49
CA PRO A 262 12.44 22.43 25.07
C PRO A 262 13.54 21.74 24.23
N LYS A 263 13.22 20.58 23.62
CA LYS A 263 14.17 19.81 22.81
C LYS A 263 14.62 20.55 21.54
N THR A 264 13.70 21.31 20.94
CA THR A 264 14.02 22.14 19.77
C THR A 264 15.00 23.26 20.15
N LEU A 265 14.84 23.85 21.34
CA LEU A 265 15.74 24.88 21.84
C LEU A 265 17.13 24.31 22.16
N GLU A 266 17.20 23.19 22.89
CA GLU A 266 18.45 22.49 23.22
C GLU A 266 19.24 22.09 21.97
N TRP A 267 18.55 21.55 20.96
CA TRP A 267 19.17 21.18 19.69
C TRP A 267 19.77 22.40 18.98
N LEU A 268 19.02 23.51 18.93
CA LEU A 268 19.47 24.73 18.27
C LEU A 268 20.67 25.36 18.99
N GLU A 269 20.68 25.37 20.33
CA GLU A 269 21.80 25.87 21.12
C GLU A 269 23.07 25.05 20.84
N LYS A 270 22.95 23.72 20.82
CA LYS A 270 24.06 22.84 20.46
C LYS A 270 24.58 23.14 19.05
N TYR A 271 23.69 23.29 18.07
CA TYR A 271 24.07 23.66 16.70
C TYR A 271 24.80 25.02 16.63
N LYS A 272 24.31 26.04 17.33
CA LYS A 272 24.95 27.36 17.39
C LYS A 272 26.35 27.27 18.01
N MET A 273 26.53 26.49 19.08
CA MET A 273 27.84 26.30 19.74
C MET A 273 28.84 25.57 18.84
N GLU A 274 28.40 24.62 18.02
CA GLU A 274 29.27 23.87 17.09
C GLU A 274 29.72 24.73 15.90
N ASN A 275 28.90 25.67 15.42
CA ASN A 275 29.21 26.54 14.27
C ASN A 275 29.81 27.91 14.64
N MET A 276 29.90 28.25 15.93
CA MET A 276 30.65 29.42 16.41
C MET A 276 32.13 29.11 16.70
N LYS A 277 32.54 27.84 16.55
CA LYS A 277 33.95 27.40 16.61
C LYS A 277 34.57 27.41 15.22
#